data_AF-A0A1I0Y1W2-F1
#
_entry.id   AF-A0A1I0Y1W2-F1
#
_cell.length_a   1.000
_cell.length_b   1.000
_cell.length_c   1.000
_cell.angle_alpha   90.00
_cell.angle_beta   90.00
_cell.angle_gamma   90.00
#
_symmetry.space_group_name_H-M   'P 1'
#
loop_
_entity.id
_entity.type
_entity.pdbx_description
1 polymer ?
#
loop_
_entity_poly.entity_id
_entity_poly.type
_entity_poly.pdbx_seq_one_letter_code
_entity_poly.pdbx_strand_id
1 'polypeptide(L)'
;MKKPINQIHKGDFRTLLFIYDIKRIRESKPFWFSLIISIFILLLSIRIDLFDILGFLIEAGYKIIPSILGLAFASFGIIISVSNSNPISRLIDNDITRFDDNMTVGISTFQKVLAIISWAIIIQSIFLISLIFVDFTLSLKLKSIFCDSIITNIFNYIILFLFSILFFYSILLIPRTLLNLFNYGQLINFVSILEKIKQEKKISKDGEN
;
A
#
# COMPACT_ATOMS: atom_id res chain seq x y z
N MET A 1 -23.51 21.10 -15.49
CA MET A 1 -24.18 20.70 -14.23
C MET A 1 -23.11 20.13 -13.29
N LYS A 2 -22.71 20.87 -12.25
CA LYS A 2 -21.69 20.42 -11.28
C LYS A 2 -22.25 19.23 -10.50
N LYS A 3 -21.72 18.02 -10.74
CA LYS A 3 -22.07 16.86 -9.90
C LYS A 3 -21.56 17.14 -8.48
N PRO A 4 -22.38 16.95 -7.44
CA PRO A 4 -21.96 17.21 -6.07
C PRO A 4 -20.77 16.32 -5.71
N ILE A 5 -19.80 16.89 -4.99
CA ILE A 5 -18.54 16.24 -4.56
C ILE A 5 -18.80 14.89 -3.86
N ASN A 6 -19.94 14.76 -3.18
CA ASN A 6 -20.40 13.52 -2.55
C ASN A 6 -20.69 12.35 -3.53
N GLN A 7 -20.92 12.62 -4.81
CA GLN A 7 -21.12 11.56 -5.82
C GLN A 7 -19.80 11.08 -6.45
N ILE A 8 -18.71 11.84 -6.29
CA ILE A 8 -17.39 11.54 -6.84
C ILE A 8 -16.52 10.78 -5.82
N HIS A 9 -16.75 11.01 -4.52
CA HIS A 9 -16.04 10.33 -3.42
C HIS A 9 -16.93 9.34 -2.68
N LYS A 10 -17.51 8.37 -3.38
CA LYS A 10 -17.96 7.15 -2.70
C LYS A 10 -16.71 6.44 -2.19
N GLY A 11 -16.67 6.12 -0.89
CA GLY A 11 -15.60 5.37 -0.23
C GLY A 11 -15.51 3.92 -0.69
N ASP A 12 -15.57 3.71 -2.00
CA ASP A 12 -15.62 2.42 -2.65
C ASP A 12 -14.22 1.98 -3.06
N PHE A 13 -13.98 0.67 -3.03
CA PHE A 13 -12.73 0.06 -3.48
C PHE A 13 -12.38 0.44 -4.94
N ARG A 14 -13.40 0.67 -5.77
CA ARG A 14 -13.23 1.14 -7.16
C ARG A 14 -12.60 2.54 -7.22
N THR A 15 -12.96 3.43 -6.32
CA THR A 15 -12.38 4.78 -6.20
C THR A 15 -10.91 4.68 -5.78
N LEU A 16 -10.58 3.77 -4.86
CA LEU A 16 -9.20 3.52 -4.46
C LEU A 16 -8.34 2.97 -5.60
N LEU A 17 -8.87 1.99 -6.35
CA LEU A 17 -8.19 1.45 -7.53
C LEU A 17 -8.01 2.50 -8.63
N PHE A 18 -9.00 3.37 -8.82
CA PHE A 18 -8.91 4.50 -9.76
C PHE A 18 -7.83 5.50 -9.35
N ILE A 19 -7.76 5.85 -8.05
CA ILE A 19 -6.76 6.80 -7.52
C ILE A 19 -5.35 6.21 -7.55
N TYR A 20 -5.20 4.93 -7.21
CA TYR A 20 -3.90 4.27 -7.18
C TYR A 20 -3.36 3.94 -8.58
N ASP A 21 -4.28 3.69 -9.53
CA ASP A 21 -4.06 3.20 -10.90
C ASP A 21 -3.36 1.83 -10.96
N ILE A 22 -4.07 0.81 -11.45
CA ILE A 22 -3.55 -0.55 -11.56
C ILE A 22 -2.32 -0.63 -12.50
N LYS A 23 -2.20 0.28 -13.47
CA LYS A 23 -1.02 0.37 -14.34
C LYS A 23 0.25 0.70 -13.54
N ARG A 24 0.10 1.51 -12.49
CA ARG A 24 1.19 1.91 -11.59
C ARG A 24 1.74 0.74 -10.78
N ILE A 25 0.96 -0.31 -10.54
CA ILE A 25 1.46 -1.55 -9.91
C ILE A 25 2.40 -2.27 -10.87
N ARG A 26 1.96 -2.47 -12.12
CA ARG A 26 2.72 -3.20 -13.14
C ARG A 26 4.01 -2.48 -13.52
N GLU A 27 4.05 -1.16 -13.42
CA GLU A 27 5.26 -0.36 -13.66
C GLU A 27 6.13 -0.21 -12.41
N SER A 28 5.70 -0.72 -11.25
CA SER A 28 6.43 -0.55 -10.00
C SER A 28 7.63 -1.50 -9.92
N LYS A 29 8.82 -0.95 -9.63
CA LYS A 29 10.04 -1.72 -9.36
C LYS A 29 9.86 -2.79 -8.27
N PRO A 30 9.15 -2.52 -7.15
CA PRO A 30 8.88 -3.53 -6.12
C PRO A 30 8.15 -4.77 -6.64
N PHE A 31 7.19 -4.61 -7.55
CA PHE A 31 6.46 -5.73 -8.14
C PHE A 31 7.36 -6.61 -9.01
N TRP A 32 8.18 -6.00 -9.86
CA TRP A 32 9.12 -6.77 -10.69
C TRP A 32 10.20 -7.45 -9.84
N PHE A 33 10.68 -6.78 -8.80
CA PHE A 33 11.68 -7.36 -7.90
C PHE A 33 11.10 -8.54 -7.09
N SER A 34 9.86 -8.43 -6.58
CA SER A 34 9.20 -9.56 -5.92
C SER A 34 8.97 -10.73 -6.88
N LEU A 35 8.63 -10.46 -8.13
CA LEU A 35 8.45 -11.47 -9.16
C LEU A 35 9.76 -12.21 -9.45
N ILE A 36 10.87 -11.49 -9.63
CA ILE A 36 12.20 -12.09 -9.87
C ILE A 36 12.61 -12.96 -8.69
N ILE A 37 12.46 -12.49 -7.45
CA ILE A 37 12.80 -13.27 -6.26
C ILE A 37 11.91 -14.52 -6.18
N SER A 38 10.64 -14.41 -6.52
CA SER A 38 9.72 -15.55 -6.45
C SER A 38 10.05 -16.63 -7.49
N ILE A 39 10.51 -16.23 -8.68
CA ILE A 39 11.07 -17.17 -9.66
C ILE A 39 12.32 -17.85 -9.10
N PHE A 40 13.20 -17.09 -8.45
CA PHE A 40 14.40 -17.66 -7.84
C PHE A 40 14.06 -18.70 -6.74
N ILE A 41 13.07 -18.41 -5.89
CA ILE A 41 12.57 -19.36 -4.88
C ILE A 41 11.97 -20.61 -5.53
N LEU A 42 11.24 -20.46 -6.63
CA LEU A 42 10.70 -21.58 -7.39
C LEU A 42 11.79 -22.46 -8.01
N LEU A 43 12.91 -21.87 -8.44
CA LEU A 43 14.06 -22.64 -8.92
C LEU A 43 14.80 -23.34 -7.76
N LEU A 44 14.84 -22.70 -6.58
CA LEU A 44 15.44 -23.27 -5.37
C LEU A 44 14.66 -24.51 -4.88
N SER A 45 13.33 -24.52 -5.03
CA SER A 45 12.49 -25.66 -4.65
C SER A 45 12.65 -26.91 -5.53
N ILE A 46 13.43 -26.83 -6.60
CA ILE A 46 13.89 -28.02 -7.34
C ILE A 46 14.96 -28.78 -6.54
N ARG A 47 15.71 -28.09 -5.68
CA ARG A 47 16.83 -28.64 -4.90
C ARG A 47 16.49 -28.87 -3.43
N ILE A 48 15.60 -28.05 -2.88
CA ILE A 48 15.17 -28.10 -1.49
C ILE A 48 13.69 -28.49 -1.48
N ASP A 49 13.26 -29.25 -0.47
CA ASP A 49 11.86 -29.65 -0.37
C ASP A 49 10.92 -28.43 -0.34
N LEU A 50 9.84 -28.51 -1.11
CA LEU A 50 8.87 -27.43 -1.25
C LEU A 50 8.22 -27.08 0.09
N PHE A 51 7.92 -28.09 0.90
CA PHE A 51 7.25 -27.88 2.18
C PHE A 51 8.18 -27.23 3.21
N ASP A 52 9.48 -27.50 3.17
CA ASP A 52 10.47 -26.82 4.00
C ASP A 52 10.53 -25.31 3.67
N ILE A 53 10.59 -24.96 2.37
CA ILE A 53 10.56 -23.56 1.93
C ILE A 53 9.25 -22.89 2.33
N LEU A 54 8.12 -23.57 2.13
CA LEU A 54 6.80 -23.05 2.47
C LEU A 54 6.67 -22.83 3.98
N GLY A 55 7.15 -23.77 4.80
CA GLY A 55 7.20 -23.66 6.25
C GLY A 55 8.03 -22.46 6.71
N PHE A 56 9.21 -22.27 6.11
CA PHE A 56 10.04 -21.09 6.37
C PHE A 56 9.31 -19.77 6.03
N LEU A 57 8.64 -19.70 4.86
CA LEU A 57 7.89 -18.51 4.45
C LEU A 57 6.71 -18.21 5.38
N ILE A 58 6.01 -19.24 5.86
CA ILE A 58 4.91 -19.09 6.83
C ILE A 58 5.45 -18.54 8.16
N GLU A 59 6.53 -19.13 8.69
CA GLU A 59 7.13 -18.68 9.94
C GLU A 59 7.65 -17.24 9.83
N ALA A 60 8.35 -16.92 8.74
CA ALA A 60 8.82 -15.57 8.47
C ALA A 60 7.64 -14.59 8.30
N GLY A 61 6.58 -15.01 7.62
CA GLY A 61 5.38 -14.21 7.44
C GLY A 61 4.68 -13.86 8.76
N TYR A 62 4.49 -14.84 9.66
CA TYR A 62 3.92 -14.58 10.99
C TYR A 62 4.78 -13.64 11.84
N LYS A 63 6.12 -13.71 11.71
CA LYS A 63 7.03 -12.85 12.47
C LYS A 63 7.08 -11.42 11.95
N ILE A 64 7.07 -11.24 10.63
CA ILE A 64 7.42 -9.95 10.02
C ILE A 64 6.15 -9.15 9.64
N ILE A 65 5.14 -9.80 9.06
CA ILE A 65 4.00 -9.10 8.44
C ILE A 65 3.13 -8.35 9.45
N PRO A 66 2.79 -8.90 10.65
CA PRO A 66 2.01 -8.14 11.63
C PRO A 66 2.64 -6.81 12.03
N SER A 67 3.97 -6.79 12.23
CA SER A 67 4.71 -5.57 12.56
C SER A 67 4.68 -4.56 11.42
N ILE A 68 4.85 -5.02 10.18
CA ILE A 68 4.77 -4.16 8.99
C ILE A 68 3.36 -3.58 8.83
N LEU A 69 2.34 -4.41 9.00
CA LEU A 69 0.95 -4.00 8.90
C LEU A 69 0.61 -2.97 9.98
N GLY A 70 1.09 -3.16 11.20
CA GLY A 70 1.00 -2.19 12.29
C GLY A 70 1.63 -0.84 11.93
N LEU A 71 2.80 -0.86 11.31
CA LEU A 71 3.45 0.36 10.81
C LEU A 71 2.60 1.06 9.73
N ALA A 72 2.01 0.30 8.81
CA ALA A 72 1.15 0.85 7.75
C ALA A 72 -0.13 1.47 8.33
N PHE A 73 -0.78 0.82 9.30
CA PHE A 73 -1.93 1.37 10.02
C PHE A 73 -1.57 2.61 10.84
N ALA A 74 -0.44 2.61 11.54
CA ALA A 74 0.03 3.78 12.27
C ALA A 74 0.27 4.96 11.32
N SER A 75 0.91 4.72 10.18
CA SER A 75 1.13 5.71 9.13
C SER A 75 -0.20 6.27 8.62
N PHE A 76 -1.16 5.40 8.33
CA PHE A 76 -2.51 5.78 7.90
C PHE A 76 -3.23 6.65 8.95
N GLY A 77 -3.15 6.27 10.23
CA GLY A 77 -3.73 7.02 11.35
C GLY A 77 -3.11 8.41 11.52
N ILE A 78 -1.78 8.54 11.39
CA ILE A 78 -1.08 9.84 11.45
C ILE A 78 -1.61 10.77 10.35
N ILE A 79 -1.71 10.28 9.12
CA ILE A 79 -2.16 11.09 7.98
C ILE A 79 -3.60 11.58 8.19
N ILE A 80 -4.49 10.71 8.65
CA ILE A 80 -5.88 11.10 8.95
C ILE A 80 -5.95 12.09 10.11
N SER A 81 -5.17 11.86 11.17
CA SER A 81 -5.15 12.75 12.34
C SER A 81 -4.71 14.17 11.97
N VAL A 82 -3.66 14.29 11.16
CA VAL A 82 -3.18 15.61 10.73
C VAL A 82 -4.15 16.24 9.72
N SER A 83 -4.87 15.46 8.92
CA SER A 83 -5.85 15.95 7.92
C SER A 83 -6.92 16.89 8.47
N ASN A 84 -7.24 16.82 9.76
CA ASN A 84 -8.21 17.71 10.39
C ASN A 84 -7.64 19.11 10.74
N SER A 85 -6.38 19.38 10.42
CA SER A 85 -5.75 20.68 10.64
C SER A 85 -5.87 21.61 9.42
N ASN A 86 -6.07 22.92 9.68
CA ASN A 86 -6.18 24.01 8.68
C ASN A 86 -5.12 24.04 7.55
N PRO A 87 -3.86 23.58 7.73
CA PRO A 87 -2.88 23.51 6.64
C PRO A 87 -3.29 22.58 5.48
N ILE A 88 -4.07 21.53 5.76
CA ILE A 88 -4.40 20.49 4.77
C ILE A 88 -5.60 20.86 3.90
N SER A 89 -6.58 21.61 4.42
CA SER A 89 -7.66 22.15 3.59
C SER A 89 -7.09 23.00 2.44
N ARG A 90 -6.00 23.74 2.69
CA ARG A 90 -5.31 24.53 1.65
C ARG A 90 -4.46 23.72 0.68
N LEU A 91 -3.89 22.59 1.11
CA LEU A 91 -3.22 21.65 0.20
C LEU A 91 -4.21 21.00 -0.76
N ILE A 92 -5.40 20.69 -0.24
CA ILE A 92 -6.51 20.18 -1.05
C ILE A 92 -6.99 21.28 -2.01
N ASP A 93 -7.19 22.51 -1.55
CA ASP A 93 -7.66 23.62 -2.39
C ASP A 93 -6.65 24.04 -3.48
N ASN A 94 -5.34 24.03 -3.20
CA ASN A 94 -4.32 24.42 -4.17
C ASN A 94 -4.11 23.38 -5.27
N ASP A 95 -4.21 22.07 -4.98
CA ASP A 95 -4.06 20.99 -5.97
C ASP A 95 -5.29 20.83 -6.89
N ILE A 96 -6.46 21.37 -6.50
CA ILE A 96 -7.72 21.28 -7.27
C ILE A 96 -7.76 22.28 -8.45
N THR A 97 -6.81 23.21 -8.57
CA THR A 97 -6.84 24.32 -9.57
C THR A 97 -6.45 23.95 -11.02
N ARG A 98 -6.43 22.68 -11.40
CA ARG A 98 -6.42 22.26 -12.82
C ARG A 98 -7.71 21.53 -13.19
N PHE A 99 -8.81 22.28 -13.22
CA PHE A 99 -9.98 21.90 -13.99
C PHE A 99 -9.69 22.19 -15.47
N ASP A 100 -9.07 21.25 -16.15
CA ASP A 100 -9.08 21.23 -17.61
C ASP A 100 -10.46 20.75 -18.08
N ASP A 101 -10.99 21.31 -19.17
CA ASP A 101 -12.39 21.25 -19.61
C ASP A 101 -12.91 19.83 -19.96
N ASN A 102 -12.10 18.79 -19.72
CA ASN A 102 -12.44 17.38 -19.84
C ASN A 102 -12.30 16.66 -18.48
N MET A 103 -13.34 16.77 -17.63
CA MET A 103 -13.75 15.83 -16.56
C MET A 103 -12.66 14.92 -15.93
N THR A 104 -11.52 15.46 -15.53
CA THR A 104 -10.55 14.74 -14.69
C THR A 104 -10.51 15.41 -13.34
N VAL A 105 -11.15 14.78 -12.37
CA VAL A 105 -11.14 15.22 -10.98
C VAL A 105 -9.68 15.20 -10.51
N GLY A 106 -9.14 16.39 -10.18
CA GLY A 106 -7.78 16.52 -9.67
C GLY A 106 -7.60 15.69 -8.41
N ILE A 107 -6.75 14.66 -8.46
CA ILE A 107 -6.41 13.84 -7.30
C ILE A 107 -5.37 14.61 -6.49
N SER A 108 -5.75 15.04 -5.27
CA SER A 108 -4.85 15.77 -4.38
C SER A 108 -3.66 14.91 -3.96
N THR A 109 -2.53 15.56 -3.66
CA THR A 109 -1.33 14.86 -3.15
C THR A 109 -1.64 14.05 -1.89
N PHE A 110 -2.55 14.54 -1.05
CA PHE A 110 -3.09 13.82 0.11
C PHE A 110 -3.75 12.50 -0.27
N GLN A 111 -4.67 12.52 -1.25
CA GLN A 111 -5.37 11.31 -1.71
C GLN A 111 -4.40 10.28 -2.32
N LYS A 112 -3.35 10.75 -3.03
CA LYS A 112 -2.32 9.86 -3.59
C LYS A 112 -1.53 9.15 -2.50
N VAL A 113 -1.09 9.88 -1.47
CA VAL A 113 -0.34 9.27 -0.35
C VAL A 113 -1.23 8.28 0.40
N LEU A 114 -2.46 8.68 0.71
CA LEU A 114 -3.43 7.82 1.39
C LEU A 114 -3.70 6.53 0.61
N ALA A 115 -3.89 6.63 -0.71
CA ALA A 115 -4.11 5.47 -1.57
C ALA A 115 -2.92 4.50 -1.59
N ILE A 116 -1.68 5.00 -1.59
CA ILE A 116 -0.49 4.12 -1.56
C ILE A 116 -0.42 3.34 -0.24
N ILE A 117 -0.68 4.00 0.89
CA ILE A 117 -0.63 3.36 2.21
C ILE A 117 -1.79 2.36 2.35
N SER A 118 -2.99 2.74 1.94
CA SER A 118 -4.15 1.83 1.93
C SER A 118 -3.89 0.60 1.05
N TRP A 119 -3.26 0.78 -0.11
CA TRP A 119 -2.86 -0.34 -0.96
C TRP A 119 -1.91 -1.29 -0.25
N ALA A 120 -0.91 -0.76 0.48
CA ALA A 120 0.00 -1.59 1.26
C ALA A 120 -0.74 -2.39 2.35
N ILE A 121 -1.65 -1.74 3.08
CA ILE A 121 -2.49 -2.38 4.09
C ILE A 121 -3.31 -3.53 3.47
N ILE A 122 -3.95 -3.29 2.32
CA ILE A 122 -4.76 -4.30 1.63
C ILE A 122 -3.92 -5.52 1.26
N ILE A 123 -2.77 -5.31 0.61
CA ILE A 123 -1.90 -6.42 0.17
C ILE A 123 -1.36 -7.21 1.36
N GLN A 124 -0.91 -6.54 2.40
CA GLN A 124 -0.39 -7.18 3.61
C GLN A 124 -1.49 -7.94 4.36
N SER A 125 -2.72 -7.42 4.38
CA SER A 125 -3.87 -8.10 4.98
C SER A 125 -4.27 -9.34 4.19
N ILE A 126 -4.31 -9.25 2.86
CA ILE A 126 -4.57 -10.40 1.98
C ILE A 126 -3.51 -11.48 2.21
N PHE A 127 -2.24 -11.09 2.31
CA PHE A 127 -1.17 -12.04 2.58
C PHE A 127 -1.34 -12.71 3.96
N LEU A 128 -1.65 -11.96 5.00
CA LEU A 128 -1.88 -12.51 6.34
C LEU A 128 -3.04 -13.52 6.35
N ILE A 129 -4.15 -13.21 5.66
CA ILE A 129 -5.29 -14.12 5.50
C ILE A 129 -4.88 -15.37 4.74
N SER A 130 -4.13 -15.24 3.65
CA SER A 130 -3.63 -16.40 2.89
C SER A 130 -2.71 -17.27 3.73
N LEU A 131 -1.91 -16.66 4.61
CA LEU A 131 -0.96 -17.36 5.47
C LEU A 131 -1.69 -18.21 6.50
N ILE A 132 -2.74 -17.67 7.13
CA ILE A 132 -3.64 -18.44 8.02
C ILE A 132 -4.26 -19.63 7.27
N PHE A 133 -4.73 -19.41 6.03
CA PHE A 133 -5.37 -20.48 5.25
C PHE A 133 -4.39 -21.60 4.87
N VAL A 134 -3.18 -21.26 4.44
CA VAL A 134 -2.14 -22.25 4.09
C VAL A 134 -1.67 -23.01 5.34
N ASP A 135 -1.40 -22.30 6.44
CA ASP A 135 -0.98 -22.92 7.70
C ASP A 135 -2.04 -23.87 8.27
N PHE A 136 -3.31 -23.47 8.22
CA PHE A 136 -4.43 -24.33 8.60
C PHE A 136 -4.50 -25.58 7.71
N THR A 137 -4.32 -25.43 6.40
CA THR A 137 -4.35 -26.52 5.43
C THR A 137 -3.21 -27.53 5.67
N LEU A 138 -2.01 -27.06 6.01
CA LEU A 138 -0.87 -27.90 6.40
C LEU A 138 -1.12 -28.60 7.74
N SER A 139 -1.65 -27.87 8.72
CA SER A 139 -1.92 -28.37 10.08
C SER A 139 -2.96 -29.50 10.12
N LEU A 140 -3.96 -29.45 9.23
CA LEU A 140 -4.96 -30.51 9.10
C LEU A 140 -4.38 -31.83 8.55
N LYS A 141 -3.08 -31.89 8.25
CA LYS A 141 -2.43 -33.05 7.62
C LYS A 141 -3.28 -33.60 6.48
N LEU A 142 -3.87 -32.72 5.67
CA LEU A 142 -4.60 -33.05 4.44
C LEU A 142 -3.63 -33.56 3.36
N LYS A 143 -2.68 -34.42 3.75
CA LYS A 143 -1.75 -35.15 2.92
C LYS A 143 -2.47 -35.88 1.79
N SER A 144 -3.74 -36.26 2.00
CA SER A 144 -4.60 -36.90 1.00
C SER A 144 -5.08 -35.98 -0.14
N ILE A 145 -5.17 -34.66 0.05
CA ILE A 145 -5.43 -33.70 -1.04
C ILE A 145 -4.10 -33.40 -1.78
N PHE A 146 -2.98 -33.51 -1.06
CA PHE A 146 -1.63 -33.30 -1.56
C PHE A 146 -0.92 -34.58 -2.08
N CYS A 147 -1.65 -35.66 -2.35
CA CYS A 147 -1.08 -36.91 -2.87
C CYS A 147 -0.70 -36.81 -4.35
N ASP A 148 0.60 -37.01 -4.62
CA ASP A 148 1.33 -37.72 -5.70
C ASP A 148 0.84 -37.75 -7.15
N SER A 149 -0.21 -37.01 -7.49
CA SER A 149 -0.52 -36.73 -8.88
C SER A 149 0.33 -35.56 -9.36
N ILE A 150 0.74 -35.61 -10.63
CA ILE A 150 1.43 -34.51 -11.31
C ILE A 150 0.64 -33.19 -11.13
N ILE A 151 -0.70 -33.26 -11.14
CA ILE A 151 -1.59 -32.11 -10.99
C ILE A 151 -1.41 -31.46 -9.61
N THR A 152 -1.35 -32.28 -8.56
CA THR A 152 -1.19 -31.82 -7.18
C THR A 152 0.16 -31.15 -6.96
N ASN A 153 1.22 -31.72 -7.53
CA ASN A 153 2.56 -31.13 -7.46
C ASN A 153 2.61 -29.78 -8.20
N ILE A 154 2.04 -29.68 -9.40
CA ILE A 154 1.94 -28.41 -10.13
C ILE A 154 1.18 -27.37 -9.30
N PHE A 155 0.07 -27.76 -8.66
CA PHE A 155 -0.71 -26.86 -7.81
C PHE A 155 0.10 -26.33 -6.62
N ASN A 156 0.92 -27.18 -5.99
CA ASN A 156 1.81 -26.78 -4.89
C ASN A 156 2.86 -25.77 -5.34
N TYR A 157 3.48 -25.97 -6.50
CA TYR A 157 4.43 -25.01 -7.06
C TYR A 157 3.78 -23.67 -7.39
N ILE A 158 2.53 -23.68 -7.91
CA ILE A 158 1.76 -22.46 -8.16
C ILE A 158 1.47 -21.73 -6.85
N ILE A 159 1.05 -22.44 -5.80
CA ILE A 159 0.83 -21.85 -4.48
C ILE A 159 2.12 -21.23 -3.96
N LEU A 160 3.23 -21.98 -3.95
CA LEU A 160 4.53 -21.48 -3.49
C LEU A 160 4.94 -20.20 -4.23
N PHE A 161 4.75 -20.17 -5.56
CA PHE A 161 5.07 -19.02 -6.39
C PHE A 161 4.22 -17.79 -6.02
N LEU A 162 2.90 -17.95 -5.96
CA LEU A 162 1.98 -16.85 -5.61
C LEU A 162 2.24 -16.35 -4.18
N PHE A 163 2.48 -17.27 -3.25
CA PHE A 163 2.78 -16.98 -1.86
C PHE A 163 4.09 -16.21 -1.71
N SER A 164 5.13 -16.62 -2.43
CA SER A 164 6.42 -15.91 -2.49
C SER A 164 6.25 -14.49 -3.03
N ILE A 165 5.47 -14.30 -4.11
CA ILE A 165 5.23 -12.96 -4.68
C ILE A 165 4.58 -12.06 -3.62
N LEU A 166 3.52 -12.56 -2.96
CA LEU A 166 2.80 -11.79 -1.95
C LEU A 166 3.69 -11.46 -0.75
N PHE A 167 4.52 -12.39 -0.29
CA PHE A 167 5.44 -12.19 0.82
C PHE A 167 6.46 -11.09 0.51
N PHE A 168 7.23 -11.24 -0.57
CA PHE A 168 8.26 -10.27 -0.92
C PHE A 168 7.68 -8.92 -1.32
N TYR A 169 6.54 -8.90 -2.02
CA TYR A 169 5.88 -7.66 -2.37
C TYR A 169 5.39 -6.92 -1.12
N SER A 170 4.82 -7.63 -0.14
CA SER A 170 4.43 -7.07 1.17
C SER A 170 5.60 -6.40 1.90
N ILE A 171 6.79 -7.01 1.87
CA ILE A 171 8.01 -6.47 2.48
C ILE A 171 8.51 -5.24 1.70
N LEU A 172 8.57 -5.32 0.37
CA LEU A 172 9.08 -4.23 -0.47
C LEU A 172 8.16 -3.00 -0.49
N LEU A 173 6.93 -3.11 0.00
CA LEU A 173 6.06 -1.97 0.22
C LEU A 173 6.48 -1.14 1.44
N ILE A 174 7.25 -1.67 2.40
CA ILE A 174 7.68 -0.94 3.61
C ILE A 174 8.45 0.35 3.26
N PRO A 175 9.55 0.31 2.47
CA PRO A 175 10.33 1.51 2.23
C PRO A 175 9.51 2.55 1.47
N ARG A 176 8.58 2.10 0.61
CA ARG A 176 7.67 2.97 -0.12
C ARG A 176 6.69 3.67 0.83
N THR A 177 6.09 2.95 1.76
CA THR A 177 5.20 3.52 2.79
C THR A 177 5.95 4.54 3.66
N LEU A 178 7.16 4.20 4.12
CA LEU A 178 8.00 5.10 4.92
C LEU A 178 8.39 6.37 4.17
N LEU A 179 8.86 6.25 2.92
CA LEU A 179 9.23 7.42 2.10
C LEU A 179 8.02 8.31 1.83
N ASN A 180 6.84 7.74 1.56
CA ASN A 180 5.63 8.53 1.37
C ASN A 180 5.19 9.24 2.65
N LEU A 181 5.26 8.58 3.80
CA LEU A 181 4.97 9.20 5.09
C LEU A 181 5.95 10.34 5.39
N PHE A 182 7.23 10.13 5.15
CA PHE A 182 8.27 11.14 5.33
C PHE A 182 8.04 12.36 4.44
N ASN A 183 7.84 12.14 3.13
CA ASN A 183 7.55 13.20 2.17
C ASN A 183 6.27 13.97 2.54
N TYR A 184 5.25 13.27 3.03
CA TYR A 184 4.03 13.88 3.51
C TYR A 184 4.27 14.75 4.75
N GLY A 185 5.06 14.28 5.71
CA GLY A 185 5.48 15.07 6.88
C GLY A 185 6.27 16.32 6.48
N GLN A 186 7.19 16.21 5.52
CA GLN A 186 7.92 17.36 4.97
C GLN A 186 6.97 18.38 4.32
N LEU A 187 5.99 17.90 3.55
CA LEU A 187 5.02 18.74 2.87
C LEU A 187 4.13 19.50 3.87
N ILE A 188 3.66 18.84 4.95
CA ILE A 188 2.94 19.53 6.03
C ILE A 188 3.80 20.60 6.68
N ASN A 189 5.03 20.26 7.08
CA ASN A 189 5.95 21.21 7.72
C ASN A 189 6.20 22.43 6.83
N PHE A 190 6.41 22.21 5.53
CA PHE A 190 6.59 23.29 4.56
C PHE A 190 5.37 24.22 4.49
N VAL A 191 4.16 23.67 4.43
CA VAL A 191 2.93 24.47 4.43
C VAL A 191 2.79 25.26 5.72
N SER A 192 3.02 24.64 6.88
CA SER A 192 2.96 25.33 8.17
C SER A 192 3.95 26.50 8.27
N ILE A 193 5.16 26.36 7.70
CA ILE A 193 6.13 27.45 7.64
C ILE A 193 5.62 28.59 6.74
N LEU A 194 5.09 28.27 5.56
CA LEU A 194 4.51 29.28 4.67
C LEU A 194 3.35 30.04 5.30
N GLU A 195 2.54 29.37 6.12
CA GLU A 195 1.44 30.00 6.85
C GLU A 195 1.92 30.99 7.89
N LYS A 196 2.95 30.64 8.66
CA LYS A 196 3.58 31.54 9.62
C LYS A 196 4.11 32.80 8.93
N ILE A 197 4.84 32.63 7.82
CA ILE A 197 5.37 33.76 7.03
C ILE A 197 4.23 34.64 6.50
N LYS A 198 3.12 34.05 6.04
CA LYS A 198 1.95 34.82 5.58
C LYS A 198 1.28 35.60 6.72
N GLN A 199 1.23 35.04 7.92
CA GLN A 199 0.67 35.72 9.10
C GLN A 199 1.56 36.88 9.53
N GLU A 200 2.87 36.69 9.61
CA GLU A 200 3.84 37.75 9.94
C GLU A 200 3.77 38.91 8.95
N LYS A 201 3.66 38.62 7.64
CA LYS A 201 3.49 39.65 6.61
C LYS A 201 2.17 40.42 6.71
N LYS A 202 1.09 39.79 7.18
CA LYS A 202 -0.19 40.48 7.41
C LYS A 202 -0.09 41.41 8.61
N ILE A 203 0.45 40.93 9.72
CA ILE A 203 0.65 41.73 10.94
C ILE A 203 1.53 42.95 10.65
N SER A 204 2.59 42.78 9.86
CA SER A 204 3.49 43.89 9.48
C SER A 204 2.78 44.96 8.63
N LYS A 205 1.84 44.56 7.76
CA LYS A 205 1.06 45.51 6.93
C LYS A 205 -0.05 46.22 7.72
N ASP A 206 -0.65 45.54 8.69
CA ASP A 206 -1.71 46.11 9.52
C ASP A 206 -1.15 47.06 10.59
N GLY A 207 0.13 46.96 10.93
CA GLY A 207 0.82 47.87 11.86
C GLY A 207 1.42 49.14 11.22
N GLU A 208 1.39 49.27 9.89
CA GLU A 208 1.87 50.46 9.15
C GLU A 208 0.73 51.42 8.74
N ASN A 209 -0.53 51.11 9.06
CA ASN A 209 -1.71 51.97 8.87
C ASN A 209 -2.23 52.53 10.19
#